data_AF-A0A831LS78-F1
#
_entry.id   AF-A0A831LS78-F1
#
_cell.length_a   1.000
_cell.length_b   1.000
_cell.length_c   1.000
_cell.angle_alpha   90.00
_cell.angle_beta   90.00
_cell.angle_gamma   90.00
#
_symmetry.space_group_name_H-M   'P 1'
#
loop_
_entity.id
_entity.type
_entity.pdbx_description
1 polymer ?
#
loop_
_entity_poly.entity_id
_entity_poly.type
_entity_poly.pdbx_seq_one_letter_code
_entity_poly.pdbx_strand_id
1 'polypeptide(L)' 'MGNSRYVFNIKGNNFRLVVKIMFTIKRVYIRWIGTHKDYDRIKNIESI' A
#
# COMPACT_ATOMS: atom_id res chain seq x y z
N MET A 1 -0.22 -14.98 -9.75
CA MET A 1 0.56 -15.00 -8.50
C MET A 1 1.76 -14.09 -8.64
N GLY A 2 1.60 -12.78 -8.44
CA GLY A 2 2.67 -11.81 -8.70
C GLY A 2 2.33 -10.40 -8.27
N ASN A 3 1.62 -10.26 -7.14
CA ASN A 3 1.27 -8.95 -6.60
C ASN A 3 2.27 -8.60 -5.50
N SER A 4 3.42 -8.02 -5.87
CA SER A 4 4.42 -7.45 -4.94
C SER A 4 3.92 -6.14 -4.28
N ARG A 5 2.64 -6.09 -3.92
CA ARG A 5 2.01 -4.98 -3.21
C ARG A 5 2.05 -5.26 -1.71
N TYR A 6 2.47 -4.27 -0.94
CA TYR A 6 2.59 -4.33 0.50
C TYR A 6 1.84 -3.16 1.10
N VAL A 7 1.19 -3.40 2.24
CA VAL A 7 0.45 -2.37 2.97
C VAL A 7 1.04 -2.27 4.37
N PHE A 8 1.51 -1.08 4.71
CA PHE A 8 2.08 -0.78 6.03
C PHE A 8 1.12 0.05 6.86
N ASN A 9 1.01 -0.29 8.14
CA ASN A 9 0.27 0.49 9.11
C ASN A 9 1.20 1.57 9.68
N ILE A 10 0.77 2.83 9.65
CA ILE A 10 1.58 3.95 10.16
C ILE A 10 0.78 4.83 11.13
N LYS A 11 1.49 5.56 12.00
CA LYS A 11 0.92 6.48 13.01
C LYS A 11 -0.13 5.79 13.92
N GLY A 12 0.29 4.74 14.62
CA GLY A 12 -0.60 4.03 15.56
C GLY A 12 -1.81 3.42 14.88
N ASN A 13 -1.62 2.80 13.71
CA ASN A 13 -2.66 2.14 12.91
C ASN A 13 -3.72 3.05 12.26
N ASN A 14 -3.59 4.38 12.38
CA ASN A 14 -4.58 5.32 11.82
C ASN A 14 -4.48 5.50 10.30
N PHE A 15 -3.34 5.13 9.71
CA PHE A 15 -3.05 5.32 8.30
C PHE A 15 -2.52 4.03 7.67
N ARG A 16 -2.66 3.95 6.35
CA ARG A 16 -2.21 2.85 5.51
C ARG A 16 -1.32 3.41 4.40
N LEU A 17 -0.15 2.80 4.22
CA LEU A 17 0.80 3.10 3.17
C LEU A 17 0.85 1.90 2.23
N VAL A 18 0.38 2.08 1.00
CA VAL A 18 0.36 1.04 -0.04
C VAL A 18 1.56 1.26 -0.94
N VAL A 19 2.40 0.24 -1.06
CA VAL A 19 3.60 0.29 -1.88
C VAL A 19 3.72 -0.93 -2.77
N LYS A 20 4.42 -0.77 -3.88
CA LYS A 20 4.93 -1.87 -4.69
C LYS A 20 6.43 -2.00 -4.45
N ILE A 21 6.87 -3.14 -3.93
CA ILE A 21 8.29 -3.38 -3.64
C ILE A 21 8.86 -4.31 -4.71
N MET A 22 9.89 -3.83 -5.39
CA MET A 22 10.66 -4.60 -6.36
C MET A 22 12.00 -4.97 -5.71
N PHE A 23 12.04 -6.13 -5.04
CA PHE A 23 13.23 -6.57 -4.29
C PHE A 23 14.46 -6.78 -5.18
N THR A 24 14.28 -7.32 -6.39
CA THR A 24 15.38 -7.58 -7.33
C THR A 24 16.17 -6.31 -7.66
N ILE A 25 15.49 -5.20 -7.89
CA ILE A 25 16.10 -3.90 -8.21
C ILE A 25 16.16 -2.96 -7.00
N LYS A 26 15.79 -3.45 -5.81
CA LYS A 26 15.75 -2.71 -4.54
C LYS A 26 15.01 -1.37 -4.61
N ARG A 27 13.86 -1.34 -5.27
CA ARG A 27 13.02 -0.13 -5.38
C ARG A 27 11.68 -0.28 -4.67
N VAL A 28 11.22 0.81 -4.07
CA VAL A 28 9.91 0.91 -3.43
C VAL A 28 9.14 2.03 -4.13
N TYR A 29 7.98 1.68 -4.69
CA TYR A 29 7.08 2.64 -5.31
C TYR A 29 5.90 2.87 -4.39
N ILE A 30 5.73 4.11 -3.91
CA ILE A 30 4.55 4.50 -3.15
C ILE A 30 3.39 4.67 -4.11
N ARG A 31 2.34 3.88 -3.90
CA ARG A 31 1.14 3.88 -4.73
C ARG A 31 0.06 4.76 -4.12
N TRP A 32 -0.10 4.68 -2.80
CA TRP A 32 -1.13 5.42 -2.10
C TRP A 32 -0.82 5.57 -0.61
N ILE A 33 -1.27 6.67 0.00
CA ILE A 33 -1.23 6.93 1.44
C ILE A 33 -2.56 7.55 1.85
N GLY A 34 -3.15 7.08 2.95
CA GLY A 34 -4.35 7.68 3.49
C GLY A 34 -4.79 7.06 4.81
N THR A 35 -5.93 7.50 5.31
CA THR A 35 -6.46 7.00 6.60
C THR A 35 -6.93 5.56 6.46
N HIS A 36 -7.01 4.84 7.58
CA HIS A 36 -7.58 3.49 7.59
C HIS A 36 -9.02 3.48 7.05
N LYS A 37 -9.82 4.51 7.37
CA LYS A 37 -11.19 4.64 6.89
C LYS A 37 -11.27 4.84 5.37
N ASP A 38 -10.37 5.63 4.80
CA ASP A 38 -10.31 5.81 3.34
C ASP A 38 -9.83 4.55 2.65
N TYR A 39 -8.85 3.86 3.24
CA TYR A 39 -8.37 2.58 2.76
C TYR A 39 -9.49 1.53 2.71
N ASP A 40 -10.33 1.44 3.75
CA ASP A 40 -11.43 0.47 3.82
C ASP A 40 -12.50 0.70 2.73
N ARG A 41 -12.57 1.91 2.15
CA ARG A 41 -13.45 2.22 1.03
C ARG A 41 -12.88 1.76 -0.33
N ILE A 42 -11.58 1.45 -0.38
CA ILE A 42 -10.92 0.97 -1.60
C ILE A 42 -11.28 -0.51 -1.79
N LYS A 43 -12.21 -0.77 -2.71
CA LYS A 43 -12.62 -2.15 -3.05
C LYS A 43 -11.57 -2.90 -3.85
N ASN A 44 -10.77 -2.19 -4.65
CA ASN A 44 -9.76 -2.78 -5.50
C ASN A 44 -8.41 -2.08 -5.30
N ILE A 45 -7.49 -2.74 -4.60
CA ILE A 45 -6.11 -2.26 -4.41
C ILE A 45 -5.32 -2.26 -5.74
N GLU A 46 -5.82 -2.94 -6.76
CA GLU A 46 -5.13 -3.06 -8.04
C GLU A 46 -5.21 -1.81 -8.90
N SER A 47 -6.22 -0.97 -8.70
CA SER A 47 -6.38 0.30 -9.41
C SER A 47 -5.56 1.44 -8.81
N ILE A 48 -4.95 1.24 -7.63
CA ILE A 48 -4.10 2.24 -6.97
C ILE A 48 -2.62 1.96 -7.10
#